data_AF-A0A524JTH2-F1
#
_entry.id   AF-A0A524JTH2-F1
#
_cell.length_a   1.000
_cell.length_b   1.000
_cell.length_c   1.000
_cell.angle_alpha   90.00
_cell.angle_beta   90.00
_cell.angle_gamma   90.00
#
_symmetry.space_group_name_H-M   'P 1'
#
loop_
_entity.id
_entity.type
_entity.pdbx_description
1 polymer ?
#
loop_
_entity_poly.entity_id
_entity_poly.type
_entity_poly.pdbx_seq_one_letter_code
_entity_poly.pdbx_strand_id
1 'polypeptide(L)'
;MKSTTYNIDREKILDLEQRARLIKTCRDKSELDLLHGRETWVKRYMLVDLALFSGLRVAEITNLKIGDIELTTKDPYLIVRKGKRDPT
;
A
#
# COMPACT_ATOMS: atom_id res chain seq x y z
N MET A 1 27.57 -7.69 -16.10
CA MET A 1 26.31 -7.44 -15.37
C MET A 1 25.31 -6.86 -16.35
N LYS A 2 24.18 -7.53 -16.62
CA LYS A 2 23.14 -6.96 -17.50
C LYS A 2 22.42 -5.85 -16.73
N SER A 3 22.59 -4.61 -17.16
CA SER A 3 21.70 -3.51 -16.76
C SER A 3 20.34 -3.77 -17.40
N THR A 4 19.42 -4.37 -16.65
CA THR A 4 18.01 -4.42 -17.04
C THR A 4 17.46 -3.02 -16.92
N THR A 5 17.36 -2.31 -18.04
CA THR A 5 16.65 -1.03 -18.12
C THR A 5 15.23 -1.24 -17.62
N TYR A 6 14.95 -0.77 -16.39
CA TYR A 6 13.64 -0.91 -15.76
C TYR A 6 12.66 0.01 -16.50
N ASN A 7 11.82 -0.58 -17.35
CA ASN A 7 10.77 0.13 -18.10
C ASN A 7 9.40 -0.16 -17.48
N ILE A 8 8.64 0.85 -17.06
CA ILE A 8 7.27 0.65 -16.56
C ILE A 8 6.32 0.71 -17.76
N ASP A 9 5.87 -0.45 -18.24
CA ASP A 9 4.82 -0.57 -19.25
C ASP A 9 3.43 -0.79 -18.59
N ARG A 10 2.36 -0.69 -19.39
CA ARG A 10 0.98 -0.91 -18.93
C ARG A 10 0.65 -2.38 -18.67
N GLU A 11 1.57 -3.31 -18.96
CA GLU A 11 1.38 -4.76 -18.79
C GLU A 11 1.89 -5.22 -17.42
N LYS A 12 2.62 -4.37 -16.68
CA LYS A 12 3.05 -4.60 -15.29
C LYS A 12 1.92 -4.42 -14.27
N ILE A 13 0.78 -5.05 -14.53
CA ILE A 13 -0.33 -5.18 -13.59
C ILE A 13 -0.20 -6.54 -12.92
N LEU A 14 -0.36 -6.58 -11.60
CA LEU A 14 -0.35 -7.85 -10.87
C LEU A 14 -1.60 -8.65 -11.23
N ASP A 15 -1.41 -9.91 -11.60
CA ASP A 15 -2.52 -10.87 -11.62
C ASP A 15 -2.96 -11.23 -10.18
N LEU A 16 -4.08 -11.95 -10.05
CA LEU A 16 -4.63 -12.32 -8.75
C LEU A 16 -3.67 -13.19 -7.92
N GLU A 17 -2.91 -14.07 -8.57
CA GLU A 17 -1.99 -14.97 -7.91
C GLU A 17 -0.74 -14.22 -7.42
N GLN A 18 -0.19 -13.35 -8.25
CA GLN A 18 0.90 -12.44 -7.93
C GLN A 18 0.53 -11.52 -6.76
N ARG A 19 -0.68 -10.95 -6.79
CA ARG A 19 -1.23 -10.14 -5.69
C ARG A 19 -1.33 -10.94 -4.40
N ALA A 20 -1.88 -12.16 -4.45
CA ALA A 20 -2.00 -13.02 -3.27
C ALA A 20 -0.63 -13.39 -2.69
N ARG A 21 0.34 -13.74 -3.54
CA ARG A 21 1.73 -14.04 -3.12
C ARG A 21 2.41 -12.82 -2.48
N LEU A 22 2.20 -11.62 -3.04
CA LEU A 22 2.75 -10.39 -2.49
C LEU A 22 2.20 -10.09 -1.10
N ILE A 23 0.87 -10.14 -0.94
CA ILE A 23 0.20 -9.91 0.36
C ILE A 23 0.68 -10.94 1.39
N LYS A 24 0.70 -12.24 1.03
CA LYS A 24 1.17 -13.30 1.92
C LYS A 24 2.62 -13.04 2.38
N THR A 25 3.51 -12.72 1.44
CA THR A 25 4.92 -12.44 1.76
C THR A 25 5.07 -11.26 2.72
N CYS A 26 4.30 -10.18 2.51
CA CYS A 26 4.33 -9.02 3.41
C CYS A 26 3.79 -9.37 4.80
N ARG A 27 2.73 -10.17 4.88
CA ARG A 27 2.15 -10.65 6.14
C ARG A 27 3.10 -11.56 6.92
N ASP A 28 3.65 -12.58 6.27
CA ASP A 28 4.59 -13.52 6.93
C ASP A 28 5.79 -12.76 7.53
N LYS A 29 6.29 -11.75 6.82
CA LYS A 29 7.38 -10.90 7.30
C LYS A 29 6.96 -9.93 8.41
N SER A 30 5.73 -9.41 8.39
CA SER A 30 5.24 -8.53 9.45
C SER A 30 5.03 -9.28 10.76
N GLU A 31 4.52 -10.51 10.70
CA GLU A 31 4.37 -11.40 11.85
C GLU A 31 5.74 -11.75 12.47
N LEU A 32 6.75 -12.06 11.64
CA LEU A 32 8.12 -12.28 12.11
C LEU A 32 8.73 -11.02 12.75
N ASP A 33 8.50 -9.84 12.17
CA ASP A 33 8.98 -8.59 12.75
C ASP A 33 8.34 -8.33 14.12
N LEU A 34 7.03 -8.52 14.26
CA LEU A 34 6.33 -8.40 15.55
C LEU A 34 6.89 -9.36 16.60
N LEU A 35 7.15 -10.62 16.24
CA LEU A 35 7.75 -11.61 17.13
C LEU A 35 9.12 -11.17 17.67
N HIS A 36 9.87 -10.42 16.87
CA HIS A 36 11.19 -9.91 17.23
C HIS A 36 11.19 -8.45 17.73
N GLY A 37 10.02 -7.87 18.02
CA GLY A 37 9.90 -6.49 18.49
C GLY A 37 10.31 -5.43 17.44
N ARG A 38 10.29 -5.78 16.16
CA ARG A 38 10.55 -4.88 15.02
C ARG A 38 9.23 -4.46 14.39
N GLU A 39 9.26 -3.32 13.70
CA GLU A 39 8.05 -2.73 13.10
C GLU A 39 8.18 -2.43 11.59
N THR A 40 9.32 -2.77 10.98
CA THR A 40 9.61 -2.37 9.59
C THR A 40 8.64 -3.03 8.62
N TRP A 41 8.47 -4.35 8.71
CA TRP A 41 7.56 -5.08 7.84
C TRP A 41 6.09 -4.88 8.21
N VAL A 42 5.78 -4.49 9.46
CA VAL A 42 4.43 -4.09 9.86
C VAL A 42 3.98 -2.86 9.08
N LYS A 43 4.81 -1.81 9.05
CA LYS A 43 4.55 -0.58 8.29
C LYS A 43 4.45 -0.87 6.79
N ARG A 44 5.37 -1.68 6.24
CA ARG A 44 5.37 -2.05 4.82
C ARG A 44 4.15 -2.87 4.42
N TYR A 45 3.76 -3.84 5.25
CA TYR A 45 2.58 -4.64 5.00
C TYR A 45 1.33 -3.77 4.94
N MET A 46 1.13 -2.88 5.92
CA MET A 46 0.01 -1.93 5.92
C MET A 46 0.00 -1.06 4.66
N LEU A 47 1.15 -0.52 4.23
CA LEU A 47 1.23 0.30 3.02
C LEU A 47 0.91 -0.49 1.73
N VAL A 48 1.38 -1.73 1.63
CA VAL A 48 1.09 -2.60 0.47
C VAL A 48 -0.39 -2.96 0.44
N ASP A 49 -0.97 -3.31 1.59
CA ASP A 49 -2.39 -3.62 1.72
C ASP A 49 -3.24 -2.42 1.31
N LEU A 50 -2.96 -1.24 1.88
CA LEU A 50 -3.62 0.01 1.53
C LEU A 50 -3.56 0.30 0.03
N ALA A 51 -2.37 0.22 -0.59
CA ALA A 51 -2.21 0.50 -2.02
C ALA A 51 -2.99 -0.49 -2.91
N LEU A 52 -3.00 -1.78 -2.55
CA LEU A 52 -3.64 -2.84 -3.34
C LEU A 52 -5.17 -2.85 -3.25
N PHE A 53 -5.75 -2.29 -2.19
CA PHE A 53 -7.20 -2.32 -1.97
C PHE A 53 -7.89 -0.96 -2.16
N SER A 54 -7.17 0.16 -2.04
CA SER A 54 -7.76 1.50 -2.21
C SER A 54 -7.58 2.10 -3.60
N GLY A 55 -6.60 1.62 -4.38
CA GLY A 55 -6.26 2.22 -5.69
C GLY A 55 -5.69 3.63 -5.60
N LEU A 56 -5.29 4.08 -4.40
CA LEU A 56 -4.68 5.39 -4.20
C LEU A 56 -3.31 5.49 -4.90
N ARG A 57 -3.02 6.67 -5.44
CA ARG A 57 -1.70 7.00 -5.97
C ARG A 57 -0.71 7.16 -4.83
N VAL A 58 0.58 6.95 -5.12
CA VAL A 58 1.68 7.13 -4.15
C VAL A 58 1.59 8.49 -3.45
N ALA A 59 1.35 9.57 -4.20
CA ALA A 59 1.23 10.92 -3.64
C ALA A 59 0.02 11.09 -2.69
N GLU A 60 -1.08 10.37 -2.93
CA GLU A 60 -2.27 10.40 -2.09
C GLU A 60 -2.00 9.64 -0.79
N ILE A 61 -1.39 8.46 -0.87
CA ILE A 61 -0.97 7.65 0.29
C ILE A 61 -0.02 8.44 1.19
N THR A 62 0.97 9.14 0.61
CA THR A 62 1.95 9.93 1.38
C THR A 62 1.34 11.11 2.12
N ASN A 63 0.18 11.60 1.69
CA ASN A 63 -0.51 12.73 2.31
C ASN A 63 -1.60 12.32 3.30
N LEU A 64 -1.89 11.02 3.44
CA LEU A 64 -2.93 10.50 4.31
C LEU A 64 -2.58 10.72 5.80
N LYS A 65 -3.52 11.24 6.58
CA LYS A 65 -3.38 11.41 8.04
C LYS A 65 -4.30 10.43 8.77
N ILE A 66 -4.03 10.20 10.07
CA ILE A 66 -4.89 9.35 10.91
C ILE A 66 -6.33 9.88 10.93
N GLY A 67 -6.52 11.21 10.99
CA GLY A 67 -7.84 11.83 10.94
C GLY A 67 -8.55 11.76 9.59
N ASP A 68 -7.92 11.17 8.57
CA ASP A 68 -8.54 10.90 7.26
C ASP A 68 -9.07 9.46 7.16
N ILE A 69 -8.93 8.67 8.22
CA ILE A 69 -9.34 7.26 8.28
C ILE A 69 -10.55 7.13 9.22
N GLU A 70 -11.70 6.73 8.67
CA GLU A 70 -12.90 6.47 9.45
C GLU A 70 -13.22 4.98 9.44
N LEU A 71 -13.10 4.34 10.61
CA LEU A 71 -13.27 2.90 10.79
C LEU A 71 -14.46 2.54 11.68
N THR A 72 -15.07 3.52 12.36
CA THR A 72 -16.13 3.26 13.35
C THR A 72 -17.54 3.28 12.74
N THR A 73 -17.64 3.56 11.44
CA THR A 73 -18.89 3.58 10.68
C THR A 73 -19.25 2.19 10.14
N LYS A 74 -20.53 2.01 9.79
CA LYS A 74 -21.01 0.79 9.12
C LYS A 74 -20.21 0.49 7.84
N ASP A 75 -19.91 1.54 7.08
CA ASP A 75 -19.11 1.49 5.86
C ASP A 75 -17.86 2.36 6.07
N PRO A 76 -16.69 1.75 6.36
CA PRO A 76 -15.43 2.46 6.55
C PRO A 76 -14.98 3.20 5.29
N TYR A 77 -14.33 4.35 5.46
CA TYR A 77 -13.85 5.15 4.34
C TYR A 77 -12.55 5.89 4.64
N LEU A 78 -11.90 6.34 3.56
CA LEU A 78 -10.69 7.15 3.57
C LEU A 78 -10.97 8.49 2.89
N ILE A 79 -10.46 9.58 3.45
CA ILE A 79 -10.58 10.92 2.87
C ILE A 79 -9.30 11.29 2.12
N VAL A 80 -9.38 11.41 0.80
CA VAL A 80 -8.26 11.94 -0.01
C VAL A 80 -8.39 13.45 -0.14
N ARG A 81 -7.62 14.20 0.64
CA ARG A 81 -7.66 15.67 0.61
C ARG A 81 -6.90 16.28 -0.56
N LYS A 82 -5.71 15.77 -0.87
CA LYS A 82 -4.81 16.28 -1.92
C LYS A 82 -4.88 15.43 -3.19
N GLY A 83 -6.02 15.48 -3.88
CA GLY A 83 -6.23 14.76 -5.14
C GLY A 83 -5.71 15.54 -6.37
N LYS A 84 -5.82 14.94 -7.57
CA LYS A 84 -5.38 15.55 -8.85
C LYS A 84 -5.96 16.96 -9.14
N ARG A 85 -7.11 17.30 -8.55
CA ARG A 85 -7.80 18.58 -8.73
C ARG A 85 -7.60 19.55 -7.57
N ASP A 86 -6.70 19.26 -6.64
CA ASP A 86 -6.38 20.18 -5.54
C ASP A 86 -5.66 21.42 -6.13
N PRO A 87 -6.29 22.62 -6.11
CA PRO A 87 -5.66 23.83 -6.60
C PRO A 87 -4.70 24.32 -5.51
N THR A 88 -3.48 23.76 -5.50
CA THR A 88 -2.38 24.34 -4.70
C THR A 88 -1.73 25.48 -5.46
#